data_AF-A0A1R2C2C1-F1
#
_entry.id   AF-A0A1R2C2C1-F1
#
_cell.length_a   1.000
_cell.length_b   1.000
_cell.length_c   1.000
_cell.angle_alpha   90.00
_cell.angle_beta   90.00
_cell.angle_gamma   90.00
#
_symmetry.space_group_name_H-M   'P 1'
#
loop_
_entity.id
_entity.type
_entity.pdbx_description
1 polymer ?
#
loop_
_entity_poly.entity_id
_entity_poly.type
_entity_poly.pdbx_seq_one_letter_code
_entity_poly.pdbx_strand_id
1 'polypeptide(L)'
;MRQCKIVTPTSSITNFTSKNPTENRKEKSFICGTLAEVFKRRNQIISANGSPKLRNLKNIRSRTRTNSVSPEQAAIVIKDYIMPLFKIEKEAKHLRRRSECYGTKSKHFEMKDSGIISDFKLVEELNSKLETMKESRIQIEGHLRQAYQDKIVYENDYKGLNEKLLNSEGNIVFLNYTLTQTLKKANQDRFGYSYMNEQYCKYKSLYEEEQTQSTTLAKFLEEEKAKNDKIRNVAVKLEYVNTLLVMENDILGEKLKGLYQSLDNLIGHQSMDSKLLEEYQDIAHAGKILYESHIGDLKMVMTMTDEKSEMEQMIKELSDITLGIQDRKDKYIKMLRDKNTKLENEVKNLTFTRDKQNNDSEELDKKYKDLQEEHMKLRSKLKSYKTSFSADLLLEKYCKSCQKPYTEATNFNWACKRHSSQYFEGVYWCCGQRGKDAFGCVTSKHISAEDKEMIDEDKKEKNAVFCSSCRSQGHSLSECPKDPNARSHFDPAEELTRIEEYVKNRKKMNIDSYLLKQKFFNMAIHRIKKTNTMIRGDVEYDRMQNKNEFPDIQEYKREFIHSQSELLQELLNSL
;
A
#
# COMPACT_ATOMS: atom_id res chain seq x y z
N MET A 1 -1.81 123.40 35.73
CA MET A 1 -1.97 123.57 34.26
C MET A 1 -0.85 122.82 33.54
N ARG A 2 -1.01 122.50 32.24
CA ARG A 2 -0.03 122.23 31.15
C ARG A 2 1.49 122.08 31.51
N GLN A 3 2.35 121.24 30.90
CA GLN A 3 2.37 120.14 29.88
C GLN A 3 3.88 119.75 29.69
N CYS A 4 4.39 118.64 29.13
CA CYS A 4 3.90 117.32 28.67
C CYS A 4 5.12 116.38 28.37
N LYS A 5 4.89 115.19 27.78
CA LYS A 5 5.82 114.29 27.02
C LYS A 5 6.90 113.45 27.76
N ILE A 6 6.60 112.15 27.87
CA ILE A 6 7.27 110.99 27.22
C ILE A 6 8.80 111.02 27.03
N VAL A 7 9.50 110.04 27.65
CA VAL A 7 10.63 109.27 27.08
C VAL A 7 10.56 107.83 27.63
N THR A 8 10.93 106.81 26.83
CA THR A 8 11.13 105.41 27.25
C THR A 8 12.61 105.01 27.19
N PRO A 9 13.09 104.06 28.02
CA PRO A 9 14.36 103.37 27.81
C PRO A 9 14.21 101.84 27.64
N THR A 10 15.20 101.21 27.00
CA THR A 10 15.29 99.77 26.72
C THR A 10 16.53 99.15 27.36
N SER A 11 16.41 97.91 27.86
CA SER A 11 17.53 96.97 28.12
C SER A 11 16.96 95.55 28.23
N SER A 12 17.51 94.44 27.70
CA SER A 12 18.80 94.08 27.08
C SER A 12 19.89 93.54 28.04
N ILE A 13 19.92 92.21 28.19
CA ILE A 13 20.99 91.37 28.79
C ILE A 13 21.00 90.07 27.95
N THR A 14 21.93 89.76 27.02
CA THR A 14 23.38 89.38 27.12
C THR A 14 23.65 88.08 27.90
N ASN A 15 23.73 86.91 27.22
CA ASN A 15 24.95 86.31 26.63
C ASN A 15 25.91 85.65 27.65
N PHE A 16 26.18 84.32 27.52
CA PHE A 16 27.46 83.76 27.03
C PHE A 16 27.42 82.22 26.82
N THR A 17 28.53 81.60 26.39
CA THR A 17 28.61 80.32 25.63
C THR A 17 29.58 79.26 26.21
N SER A 18 29.36 77.95 25.93
CA SER A 18 30.45 76.94 25.95
C SER A 18 30.27 75.73 25.00
N LYS A 19 30.95 75.80 23.84
CA LYS A 19 31.59 74.76 22.98
C LYS A 19 31.36 73.23 23.22
N ASN A 20 30.88 72.55 22.17
CA ASN A 20 31.44 71.35 21.44
C ASN A 20 31.83 70.04 22.17
N PRO A 21 32.00 68.86 21.48
CA PRO A 21 31.70 68.46 20.07
C PRO A 21 30.90 67.10 19.96
N THR A 22 30.99 66.41 18.80
CA THR A 22 30.50 65.04 18.46
C THR A 22 29.00 64.90 18.15
N GLU A 23 28.51 64.02 17.25
CA GLU A 23 29.17 63.22 16.20
C GLU A 23 28.24 62.86 15.01
N ASN A 24 28.79 62.16 14.01
CA ASN A 24 28.13 61.72 12.77
C ASN A 24 26.77 61.02 12.93
N ARG A 25 25.72 61.52 12.22
CA ARG A 25 24.79 60.61 11.54
C ARG A 25 24.23 61.21 10.24
N LYS A 26 24.11 60.37 9.22
CA LYS A 26 23.78 60.76 7.84
C LYS A 26 22.29 61.00 7.68
N GLU A 27 21.92 62.17 7.14
CA GLU A 27 20.61 62.35 6.54
C GLU A 27 20.47 61.38 5.34
N LYS A 28 19.39 60.60 5.35
CA LYS A 28 18.90 59.89 4.16
C LYS A 28 17.45 60.29 3.98
N SER A 29 17.20 61.10 2.94
CA SER A 29 15.87 61.39 2.43
C SER A 29 15.21 60.10 1.94
N PHE A 30 14.37 59.49 2.79
CA PHE A 30 13.48 58.43 2.33
C PHE A 30 12.23 59.05 1.70
N ILE A 31 12.13 58.90 0.39
CA ILE A 31 10.98 59.33 -0.41
C ILE A 31 9.74 58.59 0.10
N CYS A 32 8.64 59.32 0.32
CA CYS A 32 7.36 58.76 0.72
C CYS A 32 6.75 57.96 -0.46
N GLY A 33 7.16 56.70 -0.61
CA GLY A 33 6.61 55.78 -1.60
C GLY A 33 5.18 55.38 -1.25
N THR A 34 4.22 55.73 -2.10
CA THR A 34 2.81 55.40 -1.93
C THR A 34 2.58 53.88 -1.91
N LEU A 35 1.88 53.39 -0.88
CA LEU A 35 1.56 51.96 -0.67
C LEU A 35 0.46 51.41 -1.61
N ALA A 36 0.46 51.86 -2.87
CA ALA A 36 -0.59 51.58 -3.86
C ALA A 36 -0.25 50.43 -4.85
N GLU A 37 1.02 50.07 -5.04
CA GLU A 37 1.42 49.11 -6.09
C GLU A 37 1.65 47.67 -5.61
N VAL A 38 1.93 47.44 -4.32
CA VAL A 38 2.31 46.11 -3.80
C VAL A 38 1.16 45.08 -3.88
N PHE A 39 -0.10 45.53 -3.83
CA PHE A 39 -1.28 44.64 -3.83
C PHE A 39 -1.67 44.05 -5.20
N LYS A 40 -1.01 44.43 -6.31
CA LYS A 40 -1.41 43.99 -7.67
C LYS A 40 -0.74 42.71 -8.21
N ARG A 41 0.06 41.98 -7.42
CA ARG A 41 0.78 40.76 -7.87
C ARG A 41 0.54 39.48 -7.05
N ARG A 42 -0.69 39.27 -6.52
CA ARG A 42 -1.04 37.97 -5.89
C ARG A 42 -2.40 37.35 -6.25
N ASN A 43 -3.19 37.96 -7.14
CA ASN A 43 -4.47 37.43 -7.61
C ASN A 43 -4.39 36.89 -9.05
N GLN A 44 -3.61 35.82 -9.27
CA GLN A 44 -3.66 35.06 -10.53
C GLN A 44 -3.19 33.61 -10.36
N ILE A 45 -3.99 32.80 -9.64
CA ILE A 45 -4.03 31.32 -9.66
C ILE A 45 -5.30 30.88 -8.90
N ILE A 46 -5.89 29.75 -9.28
CA ILE A 46 -7.21 29.24 -8.82
C ILE A 46 -8.42 30.08 -9.30
N SER A 47 -8.89 29.76 -10.50
CA SER A 47 -10.33 29.76 -10.82
C SER A 47 -10.63 28.53 -11.67
N ALA A 48 -10.95 27.41 -11.01
CA ALA A 48 -11.11 26.10 -11.66
C ALA A 48 -12.08 25.14 -10.93
N ASN A 49 -12.94 25.62 -10.02
CA ASN A 49 -13.99 24.81 -9.39
C ASN A 49 -15.26 24.75 -10.27
N GLY A 50 -15.11 24.24 -11.49
CA GLY A 50 -16.24 23.86 -12.35
C GLY A 50 -16.78 22.49 -11.92
N SER A 51 -18.07 22.40 -11.58
CA SER A 51 -18.65 21.16 -11.06
C SER A 51 -18.83 20.08 -12.15
N PRO A 52 -18.51 18.80 -11.87
CA PRO A 52 -18.64 17.71 -12.83
C PRO A 52 -20.10 17.28 -12.98
N LYS A 53 -20.87 18.00 -13.81
CA LYS A 53 -22.21 17.58 -14.23
C LYS A 53 -22.11 16.32 -15.10
N LEU A 54 -22.64 15.20 -14.61
CA LEU A 54 -22.82 13.97 -15.37
C LEU A 54 -23.60 14.22 -16.67
N ARG A 55 -22.93 14.10 -17.83
CA ARG A 55 -23.60 14.04 -19.14
C ARG A 55 -22.91 13.04 -20.10
N ASN A 56 -23.70 12.04 -20.48
CA ASN A 56 -23.71 11.37 -21.78
C ASN A 56 -22.44 10.63 -22.25
N LEU A 57 -22.35 9.35 -21.87
CA LEU A 57 -21.57 8.32 -22.59
C LEU A 57 -22.19 8.00 -23.96
N LYS A 58 -22.13 8.94 -24.91
CA LYS A 58 -22.42 8.70 -26.34
C LYS A 58 -21.51 9.54 -27.24
N ASN A 59 -20.35 8.99 -27.60
CA ASN A 59 -19.67 9.12 -28.91
C ASN A 59 -18.25 8.55 -28.85
N ILE A 60 -18.11 7.22 -28.92
CA ILE A 60 -16.85 6.61 -29.32
C ILE A 60 -16.75 6.74 -30.84
N ARG A 61 -16.02 7.76 -31.31
CA ARG A 61 -15.55 7.86 -32.70
C ARG A 61 -14.04 7.92 -32.74
N SER A 62 -13.48 7.17 -33.68
CA SER A 62 -12.06 6.94 -33.93
C SER A 62 -11.22 8.22 -33.93
N ARG A 63 -10.21 8.25 -33.06
CA ARG A 63 -9.04 9.13 -33.19
C ARG A 63 -7.77 8.28 -33.27
N THR A 64 -7.52 7.76 -34.45
CA THR A 64 -6.20 7.26 -34.87
C THR A 64 -5.19 8.40 -34.84
N ARG A 65 -4.52 8.61 -33.71
CA ARG A 65 -3.34 9.47 -33.66
C ARG A 65 -2.21 8.78 -34.42
N THR A 66 -1.74 9.44 -35.48
CA THR A 66 -0.52 9.07 -36.20
C THR A 66 0.69 9.34 -35.30
N ASN A 67 1.02 8.37 -34.45
CA ASN A 67 2.26 8.40 -33.68
C ASN A 67 3.43 8.19 -34.65
N SER A 68 4.11 9.28 -35.00
CA SER A 68 5.38 9.24 -35.74
C SER A 68 6.44 8.55 -34.87
N VAL A 69 6.76 7.29 -35.17
CA VAL A 69 7.84 6.55 -34.52
C VAL A 69 9.16 7.29 -34.74
N SER A 70 9.96 7.51 -33.69
CA SER A 70 11.26 8.19 -33.89
C SER A 70 12.20 7.29 -34.70
N PRO A 71 13.11 7.84 -35.53
CA PRO A 71 14.07 7.04 -36.27
C PRO A 71 14.96 6.19 -35.34
N GLU A 72 15.17 6.62 -34.10
CA GLU A 72 15.91 5.86 -33.07
C GLU A 72 15.09 4.67 -32.57
N GLN A 73 13.79 4.84 -32.32
CA GLN A 73 12.89 3.74 -31.96
C GLN A 73 12.79 2.72 -33.10
N ALA A 74 12.71 3.18 -34.35
CA ALA A 74 12.76 2.32 -35.52
C ALA A 74 14.10 1.58 -35.62
N ALA A 75 15.23 2.25 -35.39
CA ALA A 75 16.55 1.64 -35.38
C ALA A 75 16.72 0.59 -34.26
N ILE A 76 16.17 0.81 -33.07
CA ILE A 76 16.15 -0.17 -31.97
C ILE A 76 15.34 -1.41 -32.38
N VAL A 77 14.13 -1.24 -32.91
CA VAL A 77 13.30 -2.37 -33.39
C VAL A 77 14.01 -3.15 -34.50
N ILE A 78 14.63 -2.45 -35.46
CA ILE A 78 15.39 -3.08 -36.54
C ILE A 78 16.61 -3.85 -35.98
N LYS A 79 17.36 -3.26 -35.05
CA LYS A 79 18.57 -3.85 -34.47
C LYS A 79 18.28 -5.08 -33.59
N ASP A 80 17.27 -4.98 -32.74
CA ASP A 80 17.09 -5.96 -31.65
C ASP A 80 16.05 -7.05 -31.99
N TYR A 81 15.14 -6.81 -32.95
CA TYR A 81 14.13 -7.79 -33.37
C TYR A 81 14.30 -8.28 -34.82
N ILE A 82 14.70 -7.42 -35.75
CA ILE A 82 14.80 -7.79 -37.18
C ILE A 82 16.19 -8.33 -37.54
N MET A 83 17.26 -7.70 -37.04
CA MET A 83 18.64 -8.11 -37.30
C MET A 83 18.97 -9.56 -36.86
N PRO A 84 18.46 -10.08 -35.73
CA PRO A 84 18.70 -11.47 -35.32
C PRO A 84 18.12 -12.49 -36.30
N LEU A 85 16.95 -12.22 -36.89
CA LEU A 85 16.33 -13.12 -37.88
C LEU A 85 17.24 -13.30 -39.10
N PHE A 86 17.82 -12.20 -39.60
CA PHE A 86 18.78 -12.25 -40.71
C PHE A 86 20.13 -12.88 -40.31
N LYS A 87 20.55 -12.82 -39.05
CA LYS A 87 21.73 -13.57 -38.56
C LYS A 87 21.48 -15.07 -38.59
N ILE A 88 20.36 -15.53 -38.02
CA ILE A 88 19.95 -16.95 -38.01
C ILE A 88 19.86 -17.49 -39.44
N GLU A 89 19.25 -16.75 -40.36
CA GLU A 89 19.15 -17.17 -41.77
C GLU A 89 20.52 -17.23 -42.47
N LYS A 90 21.43 -16.28 -42.16
CA LYS A 90 22.78 -16.23 -42.71
C LYS A 90 23.67 -17.35 -42.16
N GLU A 91 23.54 -17.68 -40.88
CA GLU A 91 24.23 -18.80 -40.23
C GLU A 91 23.69 -20.15 -40.74
N ALA A 92 22.37 -20.31 -40.90
CA ALA A 92 21.77 -21.50 -41.52
C ALA A 92 22.24 -21.70 -42.97
N LYS A 93 22.31 -20.64 -43.77
CA LYS A 93 22.90 -20.66 -45.13
C LYS A 93 24.40 -20.99 -45.10
N HIS A 94 25.13 -20.54 -44.08
CA HIS A 94 26.55 -20.87 -43.93
C HIS A 94 26.79 -22.33 -43.50
N LEU A 95 25.88 -22.92 -42.70
CA LEU A 95 25.89 -24.34 -42.36
C LEU A 95 25.64 -25.21 -43.60
N ARG A 96 24.59 -24.92 -44.38
CA ARG A 96 24.27 -25.66 -45.62
C ARG A 96 25.45 -25.68 -46.59
N ARG A 97 26.06 -24.52 -46.85
CA ARG A 97 27.27 -24.42 -47.68
C ARG A 97 28.45 -25.20 -47.11
N ARG A 98 28.56 -25.34 -45.79
CA ARG A 98 29.62 -26.15 -45.16
C ARG A 98 29.40 -27.64 -45.40
N SER A 99 28.16 -28.14 -45.30
CA SER A 99 27.82 -29.53 -45.66
C SER A 99 27.91 -29.82 -47.17
N GLU A 100 27.66 -28.82 -48.02
CA GLU A 100 27.77 -28.94 -49.49
C GLU A 100 29.23 -28.94 -49.97
N CYS A 101 30.08 -28.06 -49.43
CA CYS A 101 31.51 -27.99 -49.82
C CYS A 101 32.40 -29.01 -49.09
N TYR A 102 32.05 -29.40 -47.86
CA TYR A 102 32.75 -30.44 -47.10
C TYR A 102 31.81 -31.63 -46.89
N GLY A 103 31.45 -32.28 -47.99
CA GLY A 103 30.60 -33.46 -47.98
C GLY A 103 31.12 -34.49 -46.98
N THR A 104 30.31 -34.77 -45.95
CA THR A 104 30.64 -35.72 -44.89
C THR A 104 30.77 -37.11 -45.48
N LYS A 105 32.02 -37.49 -45.80
CA LYS A 105 32.38 -38.84 -46.21
C LYS A 105 32.03 -39.80 -45.08
N SER A 106 30.85 -40.42 -45.20
CA SER A 106 30.48 -41.54 -44.35
C SER A 106 31.61 -42.57 -44.43
N LYS A 107 32.23 -42.86 -43.28
CA LYS A 107 33.35 -43.81 -43.24
C LYS A 107 32.78 -45.19 -43.52
N HIS A 108 32.96 -45.65 -44.75
CA HIS A 108 32.60 -46.99 -45.18
C HIS A 108 33.35 -47.97 -44.28
N PHE A 109 32.64 -48.59 -43.33
CA PHE A 109 33.24 -49.59 -42.44
C PHE A 109 33.59 -50.81 -43.29
N GLU A 110 34.89 -51.07 -43.46
CA GLU A 110 35.36 -52.30 -44.08
C GLU A 110 35.01 -53.47 -43.16
N MET A 111 34.15 -54.37 -43.64
CA MET A 111 33.89 -55.63 -42.94
C MET A 111 35.14 -56.50 -43.07
N LYS A 112 35.93 -56.55 -42.00
CA LYS A 112 37.12 -57.40 -41.90
C LYS A 112 36.80 -58.67 -41.11
N ASP A 113 37.48 -59.76 -41.44
CA ASP A 113 36.97 -61.11 -41.27
C ASP A 113 36.58 -61.48 -39.84
N SER A 114 35.36 -62.01 -39.69
CA SER A 114 34.76 -62.41 -38.41
C SER A 114 35.38 -63.71 -37.89
N GLY A 115 36.34 -63.60 -36.98
CA GLY A 115 36.81 -64.71 -36.15
C GLY A 115 36.19 -64.62 -34.75
N ILE A 116 35.74 -65.74 -34.18
CA ILE A 116 34.94 -65.81 -32.92
C ILE A 116 35.55 -65.02 -31.72
N ILE A 117 36.85 -64.73 -31.74
CA ILE A 117 37.57 -63.93 -30.74
C ILE A 117 37.28 -62.42 -30.84
N SER A 118 36.96 -61.87 -32.03
CA SER A 118 36.52 -60.46 -32.17
C SER A 118 35.16 -60.24 -31.51
N ASP A 119 34.27 -61.20 -31.63
CA ASP A 119 32.89 -61.09 -31.17
C ASP A 119 32.83 -61.13 -29.64
N PHE A 120 33.72 -61.90 -28.99
CA PHE A 120 33.91 -61.84 -27.53
C PHE A 120 34.36 -60.46 -27.05
N LYS A 121 35.30 -59.81 -27.75
CA LYS A 121 35.70 -58.42 -27.43
C LYS A 121 34.59 -57.42 -27.70
N LEU A 122 33.78 -57.64 -28.74
CA LEU A 122 32.61 -56.80 -29.01
C LEU A 122 31.56 -56.94 -27.90
N VAL A 123 31.32 -58.15 -27.40
CA VAL A 123 30.43 -58.41 -26.24
C VAL A 123 30.97 -57.78 -24.95
N GLU A 124 32.28 -57.82 -24.72
CA GLU A 124 32.94 -57.19 -23.57
C GLU A 124 32.86 -55.65 -23.63
N GLU A 125 33.09 -55.05 -24.80
CA GLU A 125 32.91 -53.61 -25.03
C GLU A 125 31.43 -53.18 -24.96
N LEU A 126 30.51 -54.03 -25.43
CA LEU A 126 29.06 -53.82 -25.31
C LEU A 126 28.61 -53.88 -23.84
N ASN A 127 29.10 -54.84 -23.04
CA ASN A 127 28.81 -54.89 -21.60
C ASN A 127 29.37 -53.66 -20.86
N SER A 128 30.59 -53.21 -21.21
CA SER A 128 31.16 -51.96 -20.68
C SER A 128 30.27 -50.73 -21.00
N LYS A 129 29.77 -50.64 -22.24
CA LYS A 129 28.76 -49.63 -22.62
C LYS A 129 27.42 -49.81 -21.91
N LEU A 130 27.01 -51.04 -21.60
CA LEU A 130 25.74 -51.34 -20.94
C LEU A 130 25.78 -50.98 -19.45
N GLU A 131 26.87 -51.26 -18.74
CA GLU A 131 27.05 -50.81 -17.34
C GLU A 131 27.20 -49.29 -17.25
N THR A 132 28.00 -48.65 -18.09
CA THR A 132 28.10 -47.17 -18.09
C THR A 132 26.77 -46.48 -18.46
N MET A 133 25.92 -47.12 -19.26
CA MET A 133 24.55 -46.66 -19.53
C MET A 133 23.57 -46.95 -18.37
N LYS A 134 23.79 -47.99 -17.56
CA LYS A 134 23.06 -48.19 -16.30
C LYS A 134 23.46 -47.14 -15.26
N GLU A 135 24.75 -46.84 -15.12
CA GLU A 135 25.25 -45.80 -14.22
C GLU A 135 24.71 -44.41 -14.61
N SER A 136 24.75 -44.05 -15.89
CA SER A 136 24.19 -42.78 -16.36
C SER A 136 22.66 -42.73 -16.17
N ARG A 137 21.94 -43.83 -16.39
CA ARG A 137 20.52 -43.94 -16.04
C ARG A 137 20.27 -43.72 -14.54
N ILE A 138 21.08 -44.32 -13.66
CA ILE A 138 20.95 -44.14 -12.20
C ILE A 138 21.20 -42.69 -11.80
N GLN A 139 22.20 -42.03 -12.41
CA GLN A 139 22.44 -40.59 -12.21
C GLN A 139 21.26 -39.74 -12.69
N ILE A 140 20.69 -40.03 -13.86
CA ILE A 140 19.50 -39.35 -14.39
C ILE A 140 18.28 -39.56 -13.48
N GLU A 141 18.02 -40.78 -13.01
CA GLU A 141 16.96 -41.06 -12.01
C GLU A 141 17.20 -40.37 -10.66
N GLY A 142 18.46 -40.10 -10.31
CA GLY A 142 18.86 -39.28 -9.16
C GLY A 142 18.53 -37.80 -9.38
N HIS A 143 19.02 -37.21 -10.47
CA HIS A 143 18.72 -35.83 -10.84
C HIS A 143 17.22 -35.56 -11.03
N LEU A 144 16.47 -36.52 -11.57
CA LEU A 144 15.02 -36.43 -11.73
C LEU A 144 14.31 -36.44 -10.37
N ARG A 145 14.76 -37.27 -9.41
CA ARG A 145 14.28 -37.22 -8.02
C ARG A 145 14.63 -35.91 -7.31
N GLN A 146 15.84 -35.39 -7.51
CA GLN A 146 16.27 -34.08 -7.01
C GLN A 146 15.33 -32.97 -7.52
N ALA A 147 15.12 -32.90 -8.84
CA ALA A 147 14.24 -31.90 -9.46
C ALA A 147 12.78 -32.01 -9.00
N TYR A 148 12.28 -33.22 -8.67
CA TYR A 148 10.97 -33.39 -8.05
C TYR A 148 10.91 -32.85 -6.61
N GLN A 149 11.97 -32.99 -5.81
CA GLN A 149 12.05 -32.37 -4.48
C GLN A 149 12.14 -30.85 -4.58
N ASP A 150 13.01 -30.32 -5.44
CA ASP A 150 13.18 -28.89 -5.67
C ASP A 150 11.85 -28.26 -6.15
N LYS A 151 11.12 -28.92 -7.05
CA LYS A 151 9.78 -28.51 -7.47
C LYS A 151 8.80 -28.40 -6.29
N ILE A 152 8.82 -29.35 -5.35
CA ILE A 152 7.94 -29.31 -4.16
C ILE A 152 8.32 -28.13 -3.25
N VAL A 153 9.62 -27.81 -3.11
CA VAL A 153 10.09 -26.61 -2.40
C VAL A 153 9.57 -25.35 -3.08
N TYR A 154 9.78 -25.19 -4.40
CA TYR A 154 9.30 -24.03 -5.15
C TYR A 154 7.77 -23.88 -5.15
N GLU A 155 7.00 -24.98 -5.21
CA GLU A 155 5.54 -24.92 -5.05
C GLU A 155 5.11 -24.44 -3.65
N ASN A 156 5.88 -24.73 -2.60
CA ASN A 156 5.59 -24.30 -1.25
C ASN A 156 6.03 -22.85 -0.99
N ASP A 157 7.18 -22.43 -1.52
CA ASP A 157 7.60 -21.03 -1.53
C ASP A 157 6.61 -20.16 -2.30
N TYR A 158 6.13 -20.62 -3.46
CA TYR A 158 5.10 -19.93 -4.24
C TYR A 158 3.80 -19.74 -3.45
N LYS A 159 3.34 -20.78 -2.72
CA LYS A 159 2.16 -20.68 -1.83
C LYS A 159 2.41 -19.63 -0.73
N GLY A 160 3.57 -19.65 -0.08
CA GLY A 160 3.94 -18.70 0.97
C GLY A 160 4.12 -17.26 0.48
N LEU A 161 4.59 -17.06 -0.75
CA LEU A 161 4.63 -15.75 -1.43
C LEU A 161 3.21 -15.27 -1.78
N ASN A 162 2.35 -16.15 -2.28
CA ASN A 162 0.96 -15.81 -2.62
C ASN A 162 0.12 -15.47 -1.37
N GLU A 163 0.35 -16.14 -0.24
CA GLU A 163 -0.27 -15.78 1.05
C GLU A 163 0.24 -14.42 1.58
N LYS A 164 1.54 -14.12 1.44
CA LYS A 164 2.10 -12.80 1.79
C LYS A 164 1.53 -11.69 0.88
N LEU A 165 1.35 -11.97 -0.42
CA LEU A 165 0.72 -11.06 -1.37
C LEU A 165 -0.73 -10.75 -0.95
N LEU A 166 -1.55 -11.79 -0.73
CA LEU A 166 -2.95 -11.64 -0.32
C LEU A 166 -3.11 -10.87 0.99
N ASN A 167 -2.23 -11.09 1.97
CA ASN A 167 -2.19 -10.32 3.21
C ASN A 167 -1.78 -8.86 2.96
N SER A 168 -0.86 -8.59 2.04
CA SER A 168 -0.47 -7.21 1.67
C SER A 168 -1.60 -6.46 0.95
N GLU A 169 -2.38 -7.13 0.09
CA GLU A 169 -3.57 -6.57 -0.55
C GLU A 169 -4.65 -6.24 0.50
N GLY A 170 -4.89 -7.13 1.45
CA GLY A 170 -5.79 -6.89 2.59
C GLY A 170 -5.37 -5.67 3.43
N ASN A 171 -4.06 -5.53 3.70
CA ASN A 171 -3.51 -4.37 4.39
C ASN A 171 -3.68 -3.07 3.58
N ILE A 172 -3.51 -3.10 2.26
CA ILE A 172 -3.74 -1.94 1.37
C ILE A 172 -5.22 -1.52 1.41
N VAL A 173 -6.17 -2.48 1.37
CA VAL A 173 -7.60 -2.19 1.50
C VAL A 173 -7.92 -1.57 2.87
N PHE A 174 -7.35 -2.09 3.95
CA PHE A 174 -7.52 -1.53 5.31
C PHE A 174 -6.93 -0.13 5.46
N LEU A 175 -5.75 0.14 4.90
CA LEU A 175 -5.12 1.46 4.90
C LEU A 175 -5.92 2.47 4.07
N ASN A 176 -6.44 2.07 2.91
CA ASN A 176 -7.32 2.92 2.09
C ASN A 176 -8.65 3.24 2.79
N TYR A 177 -9.24 2.29 3.52
CA TYR A 177 -10.41 2.55 4.37
C TYR A 177 -10.08 3.56 5.48
N THR A 178 -8.97 3.35 6.19
CA THR A 178 -8.52 4.24 7.27
C THR A 178 -8.25 5.66 6.75
N LEU A 179 -7.54 5.80 5.64
CA LEU A 179 -7.30 7.07 4.94
C LEU A 179 -8.60 7.77 4.51
N THR A 180 -9.60 7.01 4.04
CA THR A 180 -10.92 7.56 3.68
C THR A 180 -11.64 8.12 4.91
N GLN A 181 -11.50 7.48 6.08
CA GLN A 181 -12.12 7.95 7.32
C GLN A 181 -11.39 9.15 7.92
N THR A 182 -10.04 9.19 7.88
CA THR A 182 -9.28 10.38 8.32
C THR A 182 -9.51 11.59 7.40
N LEU A 183 -9.63 11.38 6.08
CA LEU A 183 -10.01 12.44 5.14
C LEU A 183 -11.44 12.97 5.39
N LYS A 184 -12.40 12.10 5.76
CA LYS A 184 -13.74 12.56 6.18
C LYS A 184 -13.66 13.42 7.44
N LYS A 185 -12.93 12.96 8.47
CA LYS A 185 -12.76 13.74 9.71
C LYS A 185 -12.08 15.08 9.44
N ALA A 186 -10.95 15.10 8.73
CA ALA A 186 -10.24 16.33 8.38
C ALA A 186 -11.10 17.32 7.58
N ASN A 187 -12.03 16.85 6.74
CA ASN A 187 -13.00 17.72 6.08
C ASN A 187 -14.06 18.27 7.05
N GLN A 188 -14.56 17.47 8.02
CA GLN A 188 -15.45 17.96 9.08
C GLN A 188 -14.76 18.99 9.97
N ASP A 189 -13.54 18.69 10.43
CA ASP A 189 -12.69 19.58 11.22
C ASP A 189 -12.43 20.91 10.46
N ARG A 190 -12.21 20.85 9.14
CA ARG A 190 -12.07 22.02 8.26
C ARG A 190 -13.36 22.86 8.14
N PHE A 191 -14.55 22.23 8.10
CA PHE A 191 -15.81 22.98 8.16
C PHE A 191 -15.98 23.69 9.51
N GLY A 192 -15.63 23.02 10.62
CA GLY A 192 -15.60 23.64 11.96
C GLY A 192 -14.66 24.84 12.02
N TYR A 193 -13.43 24.70 11.52
CA TYR A 193 -12.47 25.80 11.44
C TYR A 193 -12.98 26.96 10.58
N SER A 194 -13.60 26.67 9.42
CA SER A 194 -14.17 27.71 8.56
C SER A 194 -15.28 28.51 9.24
N TYR A 195 -16.13 27.85 10.02
CA TYR A 195 -17.18 28.50 10.81
C TYR A 195 -16.60 29.35 11.94
N MET A 196 -15.66 28.80 12.72
CA MET A 196 -14.99 29.54 13.81
C MET A 196 -14.23 30.76 13.27
N ASN A 197 -13.57 30.65 12.12
CA ASN A 197 -12.90 31.78 11.47
C ASN A 197 -13.89 32.84 10.98
N GLU A 198 -15.07 32.45 10.49
CA GLU A 198 -16.14 33.40 10.13
C GLU A 198 -16.65 34.18 11.35
N GLN A 199 -16.86 33.50 12.48
CA GLN A 199 -17.25 34.16 13.73
C GLN A 199 -16.12 35.06 14.27
N TYR A 200 -14.86 34.62 14.24
CA TYR A 200 -13.71 35.43 14.61
C TYR A 200 -13.62 36.73 13.78
N CYS A 201 -13.84 36.65 12.46
CA CYS A 201 -13.88 37.84 11.60
C CYS A 201 -15.02 38.81 11.98
N LYS A 202 -16.19 38.31 12.39
CA LYS A 202 -17.30 39.16 12.87
C LYS A 202 -16.95 39.85 14.20
N TYR A 203 -16.45 39.10 15.18
CA TYR A 203 -16.01 39.68 16.46
C TYR A 203 -14.89 40.71 16.27
N LYS A 204 -13.92 40.44 15.38
CA LYS A 204 -12.86 41.39 15.04
C LYS A 204 -13.41 42.67 14.39
N SER A 205 -14.39 42.55 13.48
CA SER A 205 -15.05 43.72 12.87
C SER A 205 -15.82 44.55 13.90
N LEU A 206 -16.53 43.92 14.85
CA LEU A 206 -17.25 44.61 15.92
C LEU A 206 -16.29 45.29 16.90
N TYR A 207 -15.16 44.65 17.22
CA TYR A 207 -14.12 45.25 18.05
C TYR A 207 -13.44 46.45 17.38
N GLU A 208 -13.16 46.36 16.07
CA GLU A 208 -12.63 47.48 15.30
C GLU A 208 -13.63 48.64 15.22
N GLU A 209 -14.93 48.35 15.08
CA GLU A 209 -15.99 49.35 15.13
C GLU A 209 -16.06 50.04 16.51
N GLU A 210 -16.16 49.29 17.61
CA GLU A 210 -16.11 49.81 18.98
C GLU A 210 -14.86 50.67 19.23
N GLN A 211 -13.69 50.24 18.77
CA GLN A 211 -12.46 51.02 18.92
C GLN A 211 -12.50 52.34 18.12
N THR A 212 -13.19 52.39 16.97
CA THR A 212 -13.45 53.66 16.26
C THR A 212 -14.50 54.54 16.95
N GLN A 213 -15.53 53.95 17.58
CA GLN A 213 -16.51 54.71 18.36
C GLN A 213 -15.87 55.30 19.63
N SER A 214 -15.14 54.49 20.39
CA SER A 214 -14.38 54.89 21.58
C SER A 214 -13.36 56.00 21.27
N THR A 215 -12.56 55.87 20.21
CA THR A 215 -11.59 56.93 19.81
C THR A 215 -12.27 58.18 19.23
N THR A 216 -13.54 58.12 18.83
CA THR A 216 -14.34 59.29 18.45
C THR A 216 -14.95 59.97 19.67
N LEU A 217 -15.49 59.21 20.63
CA LEU A 217 -15.97 59.71 21.91
C LEU A 217 -14.86 60.37 22.73
N ALA A 218 -13.64 59.80 22.72
CA ALA A 218 -12.46 60.40 23.35
C ALA A 218 -12.14 61.79 22.79
N LYS A 219 -12.23 61.98 21.46
CA LYS A 219 -12.03 63.29 20.82
C LYS A 219 -13.14 64.28 21.18
N PHE A 220 -14.41 63.85 21.19
CA PHE A 220 -15.49 64.71 21.66
C PHE A 220 -15.31 65.10 23.14
N LEU A 221 -14.81 64.22 23.99
CA LEU A 221 -14.49 64.52 25.38
C LEU A 221 -13.33 65.53 25.49
N GLU A 222 -12.30 65.44 24.65
CA GLU A 222 -11.23 66.46 24.58
C GLU A 222 -11.75 67.81 24.05
N GLU A 223 -12.63 67.81 23.05
CA GLU A 223 -13.28 69.03 22.56
C GLU A 223 -14.18 69.68 23.61
N GLU A 224 -14.98 68.90 24.35
CA GLU A 224 -15.81 69.41 25.45
C GLU A 224 -14.98 69.84 26.66
N LYS A 225 -13.85 69.17 26.97
CA LYS A 225 -12.87 69.70 27.95
C LYS A 225 -12.33 71.05 27.48
N ALA A 226 -11.90 71.17 26.23
CA ALA A 226 -11.39 72.43 25.66
C ALA A 226 -12.47 73.54 25.56
N LYS A 227 -13.75 73.19 25.38
CA LYS A 227 -14.89 74.12 25.48
C LYS A 227 -15.13 74.55 26.92
N ASN A 228 -15.15 73.60 27.87
CA ASN A 228 -15.31 73.89 29.30
C ASN A 228 -14.14 74.70 29.87
N ASP A 229 -12.91 74.48 29.41
CA ASP A 229 -11.76 75.31 29.77
C ASP A 229 -11.85 76.72 29.16
N LYS A 230 -12.38 76.87 27.93
CA LYS A 230 -12.69 78.19 27.37
C LYS A 230 -13.81 78.88 28.16
N ILE A 231 -14.86 78.15 28.55
CA ILE A 231 -15.95 78.66 29.38
C ILE A 231 -15.43 79.04 30.78
N ARG A 232 -14.56 78.23 31.40
CA ARG A 232 -13.91 78.57 32.68
C ARG A 232 -13.00 79.79 32.56
N ASN A 233 -12.24 79.92 31.47
CA ASN A 233 -11.44 81.13 31.19
C ASN A 233 -12.31 82.36 30.90
N VAL A 234 -13.50 82.20 30.31
CA VAL A 234 -14.49 83.28 30.18
C VAL A 234 -15.15 83.58 31.52
N ALA A 235 -15.44 82.58 32.35
CA ALA A 235 -15.98 82.73 33.69
C ALA A 235 -14.99 83.48 34.58
N VAL A 236 -13.71 83.12 34.60
CA VAL A 236 -12.63 83.84 35.33
C VAL A 236 -12.42 85.26 34.76
N LYS A 237 -12.64 85.50 33.47
CA LYS A 237 -12.61 86.86 32.89
C LYS A 237 -13.84 87.68 33.26
N LEU A 238 -15.02 87.06 33.29
CA LEU A 238 -16.26 87.69 33.75
C LEU A 238 -16.25 87.89 35.26
N GLU A 239 -15.60 87.02 36.01
CA GLU A 239 -15.31 87.14 37.44
C GLU A 239 -14.29 88.25 37.68
N TYR A 240 -13.26 88.39 36.84
CA TYR A 240 -12.33 89.53 36.89
C TYR A 240 -12.99 90.87 36.54
N VAL A 241 -13.84 90.91 35.51
CA VAL A 241 -14.64 92.09 35.17
C VAL A 241 -15.70 92.36 36.24
N ASN A 242 -16.28 91.32 36.82
CA ASN A 242 -17.20 91.43 37.95
C ASN A 242 -16.47 91.84 39.21
N THR A 243 -15.21 91.46 39.48
CA THR A 243 -14.41 91.98 40.60
C THR A 243 -13.90 93.39 40.32
N LEU A 244 -13.80 93.84 39.07
CA LEU A 244 -13.62 95.27 38.76
C LEU A 244 -14.90 96.07 39.07
N LEU A 245 -16.07 95.59 38.60
CA LEU A 245 -17.37 96.22 38.89
C LEU A 245 -17.78 96.07 40.37
N VAL A 246 -17.34 95.01 41.04
CA VAL A 246 -17.52 94.79 42.47
C VAL A 246 -16.51 95.62 43.24
N MET A 247 -15.24 95.80 42.83
CA MET A 247 -14.36 96.82 43.41
C MET A 247 -14.92 98.24 43.24
N GLU A 248 -15.59 98.54 42.13
CA GLU A 248 -16.30 99.81 41.95
C GLU A 248 -17.49 99.94 42.91
N ASN A 249 -18.25 98.85 43.12
CA ASN A 249 -19.31 98.75 44.14
C ASN A 249 -18.79 98.55 45.59
N ASP A 250 -17.52 98.23 45.81
CA ASP A 250 -16.89 97.96 47.12
C ASP A 250 -16.06 99.17 47.58
N ILE A 251 -15.60 100.05 46.67
CA ILE A 251 -15.26 101.44 47.03
C ILE A 251 -16.51 102.17 47.57
N LEU A 252 -17.70 101.76 47.13
CA LEU A 252 -19.00 102.13 47.71
C LEU A 252 -19.42 101.21 48.88
N GLY A 253 -18.98 99.95 48.88
CA GLY A 253 -19.51 98.83 49.67
C GLY A 253 -18.69 98.41 50.89
N GLU A 254 -17.36 98.38 50.85
CA GLU A 254 -16.48 98.16 52.02
C GLU A 254 -16.80 99.15 53.16
N LYS A 255 -17.23 100.37 52.81
CA LYS A 255 -17.74 101.38 53.75
C LYS A 255 -18.95 100.93 54.58
N LEU A 256 -19.71 99.94 54.12
CA LEU A 256 -20.79 99.29 54.87
C LEU A 256 -20.46 97.83 55.26
N LYS A 257 -19.65 97.14 54.47
CA LYS A 257 -19.51 95.67 54.48
C LYS A 257 -18.26 95.17 55.20
N GLY A 258 -17.21 96.00 55.27
CA GLY A 258 -15.97 95.70 56.02
C GLY A 258 -16.18 95.56 57.54
N LEU A 259 -17.37 95.89 58.05
CA LEU A 259 -17.79 95.67 59.44
C LEU A 259 -18.37 94.28 59.71
N TYR A 260 -18.78 93.51 58.69
CA TYR A 260 -19.69 92.36 58.89
C TYR A 260 -19.28 91.04 58.23
N GLN A 261 -18.38 91.01 57.24
CA GLN A 261 -18.12 89.77 56.47
C GLN A 261 -16.69 89.20 56.57
N SER A 262 -15.84 89.79 57.42
CA SER A 262 -14.49 89.27 57.72
C SER A 262 -14.48 88.01 58.58
N LEU A 263 -15.63 87.55 59.08
CA LEU A 263 -15.73 86.51 60.12
C LEU A 263 -16.15 85.12 59.58
N ASP A 264 -17.12 85.04 58.67
CA ASP A 264 -17.75 83.75 58.28
C ASP A 264 -17.04 82.99 57.14
N ASN A 265 -16.45 83.69 56.18
CA ASN A 265 -16.05 83.08 54.90
C ASN A 265 -14.77 82.20 54.94
N LEU A 266 -14.09 82.11 56.09
CA LEU A 266 -12.85 81.32 56.24
C LEU A 266 -13.10 79.80 56.39
N ILE A 267 -14.37 79.38 56.52
CA ILE A 267 -14.77 78.00 56.85
C ILE A 267 -15.15 77.17 55.62
N GLY A 268 -15.50 77.80 54.48
CA GLY A 268 -16.14 77.12 53.35
C GLY A 268 -15.24 76.22 52.46
N HIS A 269 -13.92 76.47 52.43
CA HIS A 269 -13.03 75.86 51.43
C HIS A 269 -12.84 74.34 51.58
N GLN A 270 -12.92 73.82 52.81
CA GLN A 270 -12.54 72.43 53.14
C GLN A 270 -13.36 71.36 52.40
N SER A 271 -14.56 71.70 51.90
CA SER A 271 -15.45 70.75 51.22
C SER A 271 -15.06 70.42 49.76
N MET A 272 -14.29 71.27 49.09
CA MET A 272 -13.83 70.98 47.72
C MET A 272 -12.55 70.14 47.71
N ASP A 273 -11.64 70.38 48.66
CA ASP A 273 -10.41 69.62 48.81
C ASP A 273 -10.70 68.14 49.13
N SER A 274 -11.73 67.85 49.96
CA SER A 274 -12.21 66.48 50.22
C SER A 274 -12.66 65.76 48.96
N LYS A 275 -13.50 66.39 48.11
CA LYS A 275 -14.00 65.78 46.87
C LYS A 275 -12.90 65.55 45.83
N LEU A 276 -11.94 66.47 45.75
CA LEU A 276 -10.80 66.31 44.84
C LEU A 276 -9.85 65.20 45.31
N LEU A 277 -9.78 64.94 46.62
CA LEU A 277 -9.09 63.79 47.19
C LEU A 277 -9.82 62.46 46.94
N GLU A 278 -11.16 62.44 47.04
CA GLU A 278 -12.01 61.27 46.73
C GLU A 278 -11.82 60.83 45.26
N GLU A 279 -12.02 61.74 44.30
CA GLU A 279 -11.82 61.49 42.86
C GLU A 279 -10.39 61.02 42.54
N TYR A 280 -9.37 61.54 43.25
CA TYR A 280 -7.99 61.09 43.09
C TYR A 280 -7.77 59.66 43.61
N GLN A 281 -8.43 59.28 44.71
CA GLN A 281 -8.36 57.92 45.25
C GLN A 281 -9.03 56.91 44.32
N ASP A 282 -10.19 57.23 43.73
CA ASP A 282 -10.86 56.38 42.75
C ASP A 282 -10.02 56.18 41.48
N ILE A 283 -9.40 57.25 40.95
CA ILE A 283 -8.48 57.16 39.81
C ILE A 283 -7.25 56.29 40.14
N ALA A 284 -6.67 56.45 41.34
CA ALA A 284 -5.55 55.63 41.78
C ALA A 284 -5.92 54.15 41.96
N HIS A 285 -7.12 53.88 42.48
CA HIS A 285 -7.66 52.52 42.67
C HIS A 285 -7.93 51.84 41.32
N ALA A 286 -8.59 52.52 40.39
CA ALA A 286 -8.82 52.02 39.03
C ALA A 286 -7.49 51.74 38.30
N GLY A 287 -6.50 52.63 38.44
CA GLY A 287 -5.15 52.44 37.91
C GLY A 287 -4.44 51.21 38.47
N LYS A 288 -4.61 50.92 39.76
CA LYS A 288 -4.08 49.71 40.41
C LYS A 288 -4.71 48.43 39.81
N ILE A 289 -6.04 48.38 39.70
CA ILE A 289 -6.76 47.21 39.16
C ILE A 289 -6.32 46.92 37.71
N LEU A 290 -6.18 47.96 36.88
CA LEU A 290 -5.70 47.82 35.50
C LEU A 290 -4.27 47.28 35.43
N TYR A 291 -3.38 47.69 36.33
CA TYR A 291 -2.00 47.20 36.42
C TYR A 291 -1.95 45.72 36.84
N GLU A 292 -2.75 45.33 37.83
CA GLU A 292 -2.84 43.93 38.30
C GLU A 292 -3.41 43.01 37.21
N SER A 293 -4.44 43.46 36.46
CA SER A 293 -4.96 42.75 35.28
C SER A 293 -3.90 42.57 34.19
N HIS A 294 -3.19 43.64 33.82
CA HIS A 294 -2.15 43.59 32.80
C HIS A 294 -0.98 42.65 33.18
N ILE A 295 -0.65 42.53 34.47
CA ILE A 295 0.31 41.51 34.95
C ILE A 295 -0.24 40.09 34.77
N GLY A 296 -1.54 39.87 34.97
CA GLY A 296 -2.20 38.60 34.69
C GLY A 296 -2.11 38.22 33.21
N ASP A 297 -2.51 39.14 32.33
CA ASP A 297 -2.44 38.95 30.87
C ASP A 297 -1.00 38.67 30.40
N LEU A 298 -0.02 39.42 30.91
CA LEU A 298 1.37 39.26 30.51
C LEU A 298 1.97 37.91 30.97
N LYS A 299 1.58 37.42 32.16
CA LYS A 299 1.91 36.05 32.60
C LYS A 299 1.31 34.98 31.67
N MET A 300 0.04 35.14 31.27
CA MET A 300 -0.62 34.21 30.35
C MET A 300 0.03 34.23 28.95
N VAL A 301 0.47 35.40 28.46
CA VAL A 301 1.22 35.51 27.19
C VAL A 301 2.58 34.82 27.29
N MET A 302 3.25 34.86 28.45
CA MET A 302 4.49 34.09 28.68
C MET A 302 4.24 32.58 28.63
N THR A 303 3.27 32.04 29.39
CA THR A 303 3.02 30.58 29.39
C THR A 303 2.59 30.07 28.01
N MET A 304 1.76 30.83 27.28
CA MET A 304 1.39 30.52 25.89
C MET A 304 2.58 30.58 24.90
N THR A 305 3.64 31.33 25.24
CA THR A 305 4.89 31.38 24.46
C THR A 305 5.79 30.19 24.78
N ASP A 306 5.84 29.78 26.04
CA ASP A 306 6.59 28.59 26.48
C ASP A 306 5.97 27.31 25.90
N GLU A 307 4.65 27.11 26.04
CA GLU A 307 3.90 26.01 25.40
C GLU A 307 4.12 25.95 23.88
N LYS A 308 4.12 27.12 23.22
CA LYS A 308 4.42 27.21 21.78
C LYS A 308 5.83 26.73 21.47
N SER A 309 6.82 27.02 22.31
CA SER A 309 8.21 26.59 22.11
C SER A 309 8.37 25.07 22.25
N GLU A 310 7.68 24.44 23.20
CA GLU A 310 7.62 22.97 23.35
C GLU A 310 6.97 22.32 22.13
N MET A 311 5.88 22.90 21.63
CA MET A 311 5.21 22.45 20.39
C MET A 311 6.13 22.58 19.16
N GLU A 312 6.90 23.67 19.04
CA GLU A 312 7.90 23.83 17.97
C GLU A 312 9.05 22.80 18.08
N GLN A 313 9.48 22.44 19.31
CA GLN A 313 10.43 21.35 19.53
C GLN A 313 9.85 19.99 19.13
N MET A 314 8.64 19.64 19.58
CA MET A 314 7.99 18.36 19.22
C MET A 314 7.77 18.22 17.71
N ILE A 315 7.42 19.31 17.01
CA ILE A 315 7.32 19.33 15.53
C ILE A 315 8.67 19.01 14.88
N LYS A 316 9.78 19.54 15.42
CA LYS A 316 11.13 19.24 14.92
C LYS A 316 11.51 17.78 15.15
N GLU A 317 11.28 17.23 16.34
CA GLU A 317 11.58 15.82 16.66
C GLU A 317 10.77 14.86 15.77
N LEU A 318 9.49 15.15 15.53
CA LEU A 318 8.65 14.40 14.59
C LEU A 318 9.15 14.49 13.14
N SER A 319 9.72 15.63 12.74
CA SER A 319 10.36 15.81 11.43
C SER A 319 11.61 14.94 11.29
N ASP A 320 12.50 14.95 12.30
CA ASP A 320 13.73 14.15 12.32
C ASP A 320 13.44 12.63 12.34
N ILE A 321 12.42 12.20 13.10
CA ILE A 321 11.90 10.82 13.07
C ILE A 321 11.35 10.46 11.69
N THR A 322 10.60 11.36 11.04
CA THR A 322 10.01 11.13 9.71
C THR A 322 11.10 10.97 8.65
N LEU A 323 12.13 11.82 8.68
CA LEU A 323 13.32 11.70 7.83
C LEU A 323 14.01 10.36 8.07
N GLY A 324 14.27 9.98 9.34
CA GLY A 324 14.88 8.70 9.69
C GLY A 324 14.09 7.47 9.25
N ILE A 325 12.76 7.55 9.18
CA ILE A 325 11.89 6.48 8.63
C ILE A 325 12.00 6.42 7.10
N GLN A 326 11.98 7.57 6.41
CA GLN A 326 12.11 7.63 4.95
C GLN A 326 13.48 7.10 4.50
N ASP A 327 14.55 7.42 5.23
CA ASP A 327 15.91 6.97 4.99
C ASP A 327 16.04 5.43 5.09
N ARG A 328 15.40 4.83 6.10
CA ARG A 328 15.31 3.36 6.27
C ARG A 328 14.52 2.72 5.12
N LYS A 329 13.38 3.30 4.76
CA LYS A 329 12.53 2.84 3.66
C LYS A 329 13.28 2.83 2.32
N ASP A 330 14.04 3.88 2.01
CA ASP A 330 14.78 3.96 0.75
C ASP A 330 15.97 2.99 0.71
N LYS A 331 16.62 2.73 1.86
CA LYS A 331 17.60 1.64 2.02
C LYS A 331 16.98 0.26 1.76
N TYR A 332 15.77 -0.01 2.25
CA TYR A 332 15.04 -1.26 1.93
C TYR A 332 14.61 -1.34 0.46
N ILE A 333 14.13 -0.24 -0.14
CA ILE A 333 13.76 -0.19 -1.57
C ILE A 333 14.98 -0.49 -2.46
N LYS A 334 16.16 0.07 -2.11
CA LYS A 334 17.41 -0.24 -2.81
C LYS A 334 17.78 -1.72 -2.67
N MET A 335 17.78 -2.26 -1.44
CA MET A 335 18.08 -3.68 -1.17
C MET A 335 17.16 -4.64 -1.97
N LEU A 336 15.87 -4.32 -2.09
CA LEU A 336 14.92 -5.10 -2.86
C LEU A 336 15.19 -5.03 -4.38
N ARG A 337 15.53 -3.85 -4.92
CA ARG A 337 15.95 -3.70 -6.33
C ARG A 337 17.25 -4.48 -6.62
N ASP A 338 18.23 -4.38 -5.73
CA ASP A 338 19.51 -5.08 -5.83
C ASP A 338 19.35 -6.61 -5.70
N LYS A 339 18.28 -7.10 -5.04
CA LYS A 339 17.89 -8.52 -5.05
C LYS A 339 17.11 -8.92 -6.30
N ASN A 340 16.21 -8.05 -6.80
CA ASN A 340 15.43 -8.35 -8.00
C ASN A 340 16.31 -8.49 -9.25
N THR A 341 17.29 -7.60 -9.42
CA THR A 341 18.23 -7.66 -10.56
C THR A 341 19.12 -8.90 -10.51
N LYS A 342 19.46 -9.43 -9.32
CA LYS A 342 20.13 -10.73 -9.18
C LYS A 342 19.24 -11.88 -9.64
N LEU A 343 18.01 -11.95 -9.12
CA LEU A 343 17.03 -12.98 -9.51
C LEU A 343 16.70 -12.93 -11.01
N GLU A 344 16.57 -11.75 -11.61
CA GLU A 344 16.39 -11.59 -13.06
C GLU A 344 17.58 -12.14 -13.86
N ASN A 345 18.81 -11.99 -13.36
CA ASN A 345 20.01 -12.51 -14.03
C ASN A 345 20.17 -14.02 -13.81
N GLU A 346 19.82 -14.53 -12.63
CA GLU A 346 19.72 -15.97 -12.36
C GLU A 346 18.69 -16.64 -13.28
N VAL A 347 17.50 -16.05 -13.44
CA VAL A 347 16.47 -16.53 -14.38
C VAL A 347 16.97 -16.52 -15.83
N LYS A 348 17.62 -15.44 -16.28
CA LYS A 348 18.21 -15.38 -17.64
C LYS A 348 19.24 -16.50 -17.85
N ASN A 349 20.14 -16.70 -16.89
CA ASN A 349 21.14 -17.77 -16.94
C ASN A 349 20.49 -19.16 -16.98
N LEU A 350 19.47 -19.40 -16.14
CA LEU A 350 18.74 -20.67 -16.10
C LEU A 350 17.95 -20.94 -17.40
N THR A 351 17.35 -19.91 -18.02
CA THR A 351 16.74 -20.06 -19.34
C THR A 351 17.76 -20.40 -20.42
N PHE A 352 18.94 -19.76 -20.40
CA PHE A 352 20.02 -20.06 -21.34
C PHE A 352 20.55 -21.49 -21.18
N THR A 353 20.72 -21.99 -19.95
CA THR A 353 21.15 -23.38 -19.73
C THR A 353 20.08 -24.40 -20.12
N ARG A 354 18.79 -24.11 -19.86
CA ARG A 354 17.67 -24.94 -20.32
C ARG A 354 17.63 -25.03 -21.84
N ASP A 355 17.74 -23.89 -22.53
CA ASP A 355 17.63 -23.83 -23.98
C ASP A 355 18.83 -24.52 -24.66
N LYS A 356 20.01 -24.45 -24.05
CA LYS A 356 21.15 -25.30 -24.45
C LYS A 356 20.84 -26.79 -24.26
N GLN A 357 20.37 -27.22 -23.08
CA GLN A 357 20.06 -28.62 -22.79
C GLN A 357 18.97 -29.19 -23.70
N ASN A 358 17.98 -28.39 -24.10
CA ASN A 358 16.99 -28.79 -25.10
C ASN A 358 17.65 -29.07 -26.46
N ASN A 359 18.51 -28.16 -26.95
CA ASN A 359 19.24 -28.37 -28.20
C ASN A 359 20.13 -29.63 -28.15
N ASP A 360 20.87 -29.82 -27.06
CA ASP A 360 21.72 -31.00 -26.83
C ASP A 360 20.87 -32.29 -26.81
N SER A 361 19.64 -32.23 -26.26
CA SER A 361 18.68 -33.35 -26.23
C SER A 361 18.06 -33.65 -27.59
N GLU A 362 17.73 -32.63 -28.39
CA GLU A 362 17.22 -32.79 -29.76
C GLU A 362 18.29 -33.43 -30.68
N GLU A 363 19.57 -33.10 -30.49
CA GLU A 363 20.67 -33.74 -31.22
C GLU A 363 20.84 -35.22 -30.82
N LEU A 364 20.60 -35.57 -29.55
CA LEU A 364 20.64 -36.96 -29.07
C LEU A 364 19.44 -37.79 -29.51
N ASP A 365 18.22 -37.26 -29.45
CA ASP A 365 17.00 -37.92 -29.95
C ASP A 365 17.10 -38.21 -31.45
N LYS A 366 17.69 -37.28 -32.23
CA LYS A 366 18.00 -37.53 -33.64
C LYS A 366 18.96 -38.71 -33.83
N LYS A 367 20.10 -38.72 -33.13
CA LYS A 367 21.08 -39.83 -33.19
C LYS A 367 20.47 -41.17 -32.75
N TYR A 368 19.57 -41.14 -31.77
CA TYR A 368 18.85 -42.33 -31.32
C TYR A 368 17.92 -42.87 -32.43
N LYS A 369 17.20 -42.00 -33.14
CA LYS A 369 16.36 -42.39 -34.29
C LYS A 369 17.19 -42.95 -35.44
N ASP A 370 18.31 -42.32 -35.77
CA ASP A 370 19.26 -42.81 -36.78
C ASP A 370 19.75 -44.24 -36.42
N LEU A 371 20.17 -44.47 -35.17
CA LEU A 371 20.57 -45.79 -34.65
C LEU A 371 19.41 -46.81 -34.59
N GLN A 372 18.19 -46.36 -34.26
CA GLN A 372 17.02 -47.24 -34.21
C GLN A 372 16.63 -47.73 -35.61
N GLU A 373 16.78 -46.87 -36.63
CA GLU A 373 16.66 -47.30 -38.03
C GLU A 373 17.75 -48.31 -38.43
N GLU A 374 19.01 -48.08 -38.06
CA GLU A 374 20.10 -49.03 -38.33
C GLU A 374 19.86 -50.39 -37.66
N HIS A 375 19.41 -50.39 -36.40
CA HIS A 375 19.03 -51.61 -35.70
C HIS A 375 17.84 -52.34 -36.37
N MET A 376 16.85 -51.61 -36.88
CA MET A 376 15.76 -52.18 -37.67
C MET A 376 16.25 -52.76 -39.02
N LYS A 377 17.19 -52.10 -39.69
CA LYS A 377 17.86 -52.55 -40.93
C LYS A 377 18.76 -53.78 -40.69
N LEU A 378 19.36 -53.92 -39.51
CA LEU A 378 20.10 -55.10 -39.09
C LEU A 378 19.18 -56.26 -38.71
N ARG A 379 18.13 -56.00 -37.92
CA ARG A 379 17.15 -57.00 -37.48
C ARG A 379 16.40 -57.63 -38.67
N SER A 380 16.08 -56.85 -39.71
CA SER A 380 15.46 -57.38 -40.94
C SER A 380 16.42 -58.28 -41.73
N LYS A 381 17.68 -57.87 -41.92
CA LYS A 381 18.74 -58.73 -42.51
C LYS A 381 18.91 -60.04 -41.74
N LEU A 382 19.02 -59.96 -40.41
CA LEU A 382 19.22 -61.13 -39.54
C LEU A 382 17.99 -62.05 -39.55
N LYS A 383 16.77 -61.48 -39.64
CA LYS A 383 15.55 -62.26 -39.88
C LYS A 383 15.59 -62.99 -41.22
N SER A 384 15.98 -62.34 -42.32
CA SER A 384 16.11 -63.01 -43.62
C SER A 384 17.13 -64.14 -43.59
N TYR A 385 18.31 -63.95 -42.97
CA TYR A 385 19.29 -65.02 -42.79
C TYR A 385 18.73 -66.20 -41.99
N LYS A 386 18.00 -65.97 -40.89
CA LYS A 386 17.32 -67.06 -40.17
C LYS A 386 16.34 -67.82 -41.06
N THR A 387 15.43 -67.13 -41.76
CA THR A 387 14.46 -67.81 -42.66
C THR A 387 15.10 -68.52 -43.85
N SER A 388 16.30 -68.12 -44.27
CA SER A 388 17.07 -68.83 -45.31
C SER A 388 17.85 -70.04 -44.79
N PHE A 389 18.02 -70.18 -43.46
CA PHE A 389 18.77 -71.27 -42.85
C PHE A 389 17.85 -72.31 -42.17
N SER A 390 16.73 -71.87 -41.58
CA SER A 390 15.71 -72.75 -41.01
C SER A 390 14.76 -73.28 -42.11
N ALA A 391 15.26 -74.13 -42.99
CA ALA A 391 14.47 -74.92 -43.95
C ALA A 391 13.74 -76.09 -43.23
N ASP A 392 13.07 -75.77 -42.13
CA ASP A 392 12.89 -76.66 -40.98
C ASP A 392 11.49 -77.29 -40.93
N LEU A 393 11.03 -77.79 -42.09
CA LEU A 393 9.65 -78.26 -42.32
C LEU A 393 9.31 -79.60 -41.62
N LEU A 394 10.26 -80.18 -40.87
CA LEU A 394 10.21 -81.54 -40.32
C LEU A 394 10.52 -81.62 -38.81
N LEU A 395 10.85 -80.51 -38.13
CA LEU A 395 11.16 -80.58 -36.69
C LEU A 395 9.88 -80.77 -35.85
N GLU A 396 9.80 -81.88 -35.13
CA GLU A 396 8.72 -82.13 -34.18
C GLU A 396 8.87 -81.22 -32.95
N LYS A 397 7.87 -80.35 -32.72
CA LYS A 397 7.80 -79.45 -31.56
C LYS A 397 6.88 -80.07 -30.51
N TYR A 398 7.21 -79.93 -29.22
CA TYR A 398 6.36 -80.42 -28.14
C TYR A 398 5.45 -79.31 -27.60
N CYS A 399 4.15 -79.61 -27.47
CA CYS A 399 3.17 -78.63 -27.00
C CYS A 399 3.26 -78.39 -25.49
N LYS A 400 3.52 -77.15 -25.07
CA LYS A 400 3.60 -76.76 -23.65
C LYS A 400 2.28 -76.97 -22.87
N SER A 401 1.16 -77.10 -23.58
CA SER A 401 -0.20 -77.22 -23.00
C SER A 401 -0.78 -78.65 -22.98
N CYS A 402 -0.20 -79.60 -23.72
CA CYS A 402 -0.67 -81.00 -23.73
C CYS A 402 0.44 -82.05 -23.90
N GLN A 403 1.71 -81.63 -23.95
CA GLN A 403 2.93 -82.44 -24.05
C GLN A 403 3.04 -83.40 -25.25
N LYS A 404 2.07 -83.41 -26.16
CA LYS A 404 2.17 -84.16 -27.43
C LYS A 404 3.14 -83.47 -28.41
N PRO A 405 3.93 -84.24 -29.18
CA PRO A 405 4.64 -83.71 -30.34
C PRO A 405 3.63 -83.27 -31.41
N TYR A 406 4.01 -82.26 -32.18
CA TYR A 406 3.27 -81.76 -33.33
C TYR A 406 4.24 -81.16 -34.36
N THR A 407 3.83 -81.14 -35.62
CA THR A 407 4.53 -80.40 -36.69
C THR A 407 3.73 -79.16 -37.04
N GLU A 408 4.34 -78.11 -37.59
CA GLU A 408 3.58 -76.90 -37.94
C GLU A 408 2.53 -77.16 -39.02
N ALA A 409 2.78 -78.12 -39.92
CA ALA A 409 1.80 -78.63 -40.89
C ALA A 409 0.56 -79.31 -40.25
N THR A 410 0.62 -79.69 -38.97
CA THR A 410 -0.50 -80.28 -38.21
C THR A 410 -1.06 -79.35 -37.12
N ASN A 411 -0.53 -78.13 -36.96
CA ASN A 411 -0.87 -77.22 -35.86
C ASN A 411 -2.15 -76.38 -36.10
N PHE A 412 -3.28 -77.07 -36.25
CA PHE A 412 -4.60 -76.45 -36.43
C PHE A 412 -5.22 -76.00 -35.08
N ASN A 413 -6.19 -75.06 -35.15
CA ASN A 413 -6.87 -74.48 -33.98
C ASN A 413 -7.57 -75.48 -33.02
N TRP A 414 -7.67 -76.75 -33.42
CA TRP A 414 -8.36 -77.83 -32.70
C TRP A 414 -7.46 -79.01 -32.32
N ALA A 415 -6.15 -78.93 -32.60
CA ALA A 415 -5.20 -80.02 -32.40
C ALA A 415 -4.82 -80.19 -30.91
N CYS A 416 -4.58 -79.09 -30.19
CA CYS A 416 -4.35 -79.13 -28.74
C CYS A 416 -5.68 -79.15 -27.97
N LYS A 417 -6.17 -80.35 -27.64
CA LYS A 417 -7.30 -80.58 -26.73
C LYS A 417 -6.82 -80.76 -25.28
N ARG A 418 -7.34 -79.96 -24.35
CA ARG A 418 -7.03 -80.04 -22.91
C ARG A 418 -8.27 -79.72 -22.06
N HIS A 419 -8.36 -80.25 -20.84
CA HIS A 419 -9.36 -79.76 -19.88
C HIS A 419 -8.86 -78.48 -19.21
N SER A 420 -9.77 -77.56 -18.86
CA SER A 420 -9.44 -76.35 -18.08
C SER A 420 -9.48 -76.57 -16.58
N SER A 421 -10.26 -77.56 -16.12
CA SER A 421 -10.36 -78.00 -14.73
C SER A 421 -9.45 -79.20 -14.45
N GLN A 422 -8.97 -79.32 -13.21
CA GLN A 422 -8.39 -80.57 -12.71
C GLN A 422 -9.48 -81.67 -12.61
N TYR A 423 -9.07 -82.93 -12.64
CA TYR A 423 -9.96 -84.09 -12.47
C TYR A 423 -10.27 -84.28 -10.98
N PHE A 424 -11.56 -84.39 -10.62
CA PHE A 424 -12.00 -84.59 -9.24
C PHE A 424 -13.17 -85.57 -9.20
N GLU A 425 -13.16 -86.50 -8.24
CA GLU A 425 -14.26 -87.45 -7.95
C GLU A 425 -14.89 -88.16 -9.18
N GLY A 426 -14.09 -88.43 -10.21
CA GLY A 426 -14.52 -89.16 -11.41
C GLY A 426 -14.88 -88.30 -12.63
N VAL A 427 -14.89 -86.96 -12.49
CA VAL A 427 -15.38 -86.02 -13.51
C VAL A 427 -14.39 -84.85 -13.75
N TYR A 428 -14.33 -84.38 -15.00
CA TYR A 428 -13.78 -83.07 -15.33
C TYR A 428 -14.84 -81.97 -15.24
N TRP A 429 -14.70 -81.06 -14.26
CA TRP A 429 -15.65 -79.97 -14.00
C TRP A 429 -15.90 -79.04 -15.21
N CYS A 430 -14.98 -78.91 -16.16
CA CYS A 430 -15.18 -78.07 -17.34
C CYS A 430 -16.20 -78.60 -18.37
N CYS A 431 -16.56 -79.89 -18.32
CA CYS A 431 -17.40 -80.51 -19.36
C CYS A 431 -18.23 -81.73 -18.92
N GLY A 432 -18.12 -82.17 -17.66
CA GLY A 432 -18.86 -83.33 -17.15
C GLY A 432 -18.35 -84.70 -17.64
N GLN A 433 -17.34 -84.76 -18.52
CA GLN A 433 -16.80 -86.03 -18.99
C GLN A 433 -16.18 -86.84 -17.85
N ARG A 434 -16.43 -88.16 -17.88
CA ARG A 434 -16.02 -89.12 -16.86
C ARG A 434 -14.78 -89.91 -17.30
N GLY A 435 -13.93 -90.27 -16.35
CA GLY A 435 -12.66 -90.96 -16.61
C GLY A 435 -11.48 -90.00 -16.82
N LYS A 436 -10.28 -90.39 -16.39
CA LYS A 436 -9.07 -89.55 -16.41
C LYS A 436 -8.58 -89.23 -17.82
N ASP A 437 -8.81 -90.14 -18.77
CA ASP A 437 -8.25 -90.04 -20.13
C ASP A 437 -9.24 -89.41 -21.14
N ALA A 438 -10.31 -88.80 -20.63
CA ALA A 438 -11.36 -88.13 -21.40
C ALA A 438 -10.78 -86.98 -22.27
N PHE A 439 -11.26 -86.84 -23.52
CA PHE A 439 -10.75 -85.83 -24.45
C PHE A 439 -11.02 -84.40 -23.97
N GLY A 440 -9.97 -83.58 -23.96
CA GLY A 440 -9.97 -82.22 -23.42
C GLY A 440 -11.05 -81.29 -23.98
N CYS A 441 -11.81 -80.65 -23.07
CA CYS A 441 -12.92 -79.74 -23.38
C CYS A 441 -12.52 -78.45 -24.12
N VAL A 442 -11.28 -77.98 -23.98
CA VAL A 442 -10.76 -76.77 -24.63
C VAL A 442 -9.88 -77.16 -25.82
N THR A 443 -10.30 -76.78 -27.02
CA THR A 443 -9.52 -76.81 -28.25
C THR A 443 -8.64 -75.56 -28.38
N SER A 444 -7.44 -75.74 -28.91
CA SER A 444 -6.47 -74.67 -29.18
C SER A 444 -5.45 -75.13 -30.23
N LYS A 445 -4.66 -74.19 -30.79
CA LYS A 445 -3.38 -74.56 -31.41
C LYS A 445 -2.44 -75.10 -30.33
N HIS A 446 -1.51 -75.96 -30.73
CA HIS A 446 -0.34 -76.24 -29.92
C HIS A 446 0.53 -74.97 -29.84
N ILE A 447 0.99 -74.66 -28.63
CA ILE A 447 1.86 -73.51 -28.34
C ILE A 447 3.22 -74.09 -27.93
N SER A 448 4.29 -73.62 -28.57
CA SER A 448 5.65 -74.05 -28.21
C SER A 448 6.10 -73.44 -26.87
N ALA A 449 7.31 -73.77 -26.42
CA ALA A 449 7.91 -73.06 -25.29
C ALA A 449 8.25 -71.60 -25.63
N GLU A 450 8.60 -71.33 -26.88
CA GLU A 450 9.19 -70.08 -27.40
C GLU A 450 8.11 -69.03 -27.71
N ASP A 451 6.97 -69.44 -28.29
CA ASP A 451 5.86 -68.54 -28.66
C ASP A 451 5.31 -67.73 -27.47
N LYS A 452 5.44 -68.26 -26.25
CA LYS A 452 4.77 -67.71 -25.08
C LYS A 452 5.42 -66.43 -24.55
N GLU A 453 6.69 -66.18 -24.86
CA GLU A 453 7.43 -65.01 -24.34
C GLU A 453 7.09 -63.72 -25.07
N MET A 454 6.42 -63.77 -26.23
CA MET A 454 6.02 -62.58 -27.01
C MET A 454 4.63 -61.99 -26.67
N ILE A 455 3.91 -62.53 -25.67
CA ILE A 455 2.47 -62.21 -25.47
C ILE A 455 2.13 -61.65 -24.06
N ASP A 456 2.96 -61.91 -23.04
CA ASP A 456 2.62 -61.63 -21.63
C ASP A 456 3.01 -60.20 -21.15
N GLU A 457 3.61 -59.33 -21.98
CA GLU A 457 4.00 -57.95 -21.59
C GLU A 457 2.85 -56.92 -21.65
N ASP A 458 1.97 -56.98 -22.66
CA ASP A 458 0.99 -55.93 -23.01
C ASP A 458 -0.20 -55.73 -22.03
N LYS A 459 -0.25 -56.41 -20.87
CA LYS A 459 -1.49 -56.53 -20.06
C LYS A 459 -1.41 -56.07 -18.60
N LYS A 460 -0.33 -55.42 -18.17
CA LYS A 460 -0.07 -55.11 -16.74
C LYS A 460 -0.17 -53.63 -16.30
N GLU A 461 -0.91 -52.77 -17.00
CA GLU A 461 -1.11 -51.38 -16.55
C GLU A 461 -2.56 -50.87 -16.60
N LYS A 462 -3.42 -51.40 -15.71
CA LYS A 462 -4.71 -50.77 -15.38
C LYS A 462 -4.55 -49.74 -14.25
N ASN A 463 -3.89 -48.63 -14.56
CA ASN A 463 -3.76 -47.49 -13.66
C ASN A 463 -5.15 -46.94 -13.28
N ALA A 464 -5.31 -46.52 -12.01
CA ALA A 464 -6.59 -46.03 -11.50
C ALA A 464 -6.96 -44.70 -12.18
N VAL A 465 -8.04 -44.70 -12.97
CA VAL A 465 -8.49 -43.50 -13.70
C VAL A 465 -9.18 -42.52 -12.73
N PHE A 466 -8.55 -41.35 -12.55
CA PHE A 466 -9.13 -40.20 -11.87
C PHE A 466 -9.78 -39.27 -12.90
N CYS A 467 -10.99 -38.79 -12.62
CA CYS A 467 -11.67 -37.82 -13.49
C CYS A 467 -10.95 -36.47 -13.48
N SER A 468 -10.59 -35.93 -14.65
CA SER A 468 -9.89 -34.64 -14.77
C SER A 468 -10.73 -33.44 -14.30
N SER A 469 -12.05 -33.45 -14.53
CA SER A 469 -12.96 -32.36 -14.11
C SER A 469 -13.15 -32.28 -12.59
N CYS A 470 -13.20 -33.41 -11.87
CA CYS A 470 -13.56 -33.41 -10.43
C CYS A 470 -12.65 -34.19 -9.48
N ARG A 471 -11.59 -34.84 -10.00
CA ARG A 471 -10.54 -35.59 -9.27
C ARG A 471 -10.99 -36.75 -8.39
N SER A 472 -12.26 -37.16 -8.41
CA SER A 472 -12.67 -38.45 -7.84
C SER A 472 -12.34 -39.62 -8.77
N GLN A 473 -12.17 -40.80 -8.20
CA GLN A 473 -11.91 -42.06 -8.90
C GLN A 473 -13.20 -42.63 -9.50
N GLY A 474 -13.05 -43.56 -10.45
CA GLY A 474 -14.13 -44.46 -10.87
C GLY A 474 -15.06 -43.97 -11.98
N HIS A 475 -14.75 -42.86 -12.66
CA HIS A 475 -15.46 -42.45 -13.88
C HIS A 475 -14.56 -41.64 -14.83
N SER A 476 -14.89 -41.69 -16.12
CA SER A 476 -14.21 -40.89 -17.16
C SER A 476 -14.64 -39.42 -17.16
N LEU A 477 -13.92 -38.54 -17.88
CA LEU A 477 -14.33 -37.14 -18.04
C LEU A 477 -15.74 -37.03 -18.63
N SER A 478 -16.05 -37.83 -19.66
CA SER A 478 -17.35 -37.95 -20.33
C SER A 478 -18.50 -38.37 -19.42
N GLU A 479 -18.21 -39.02 -18.29
CA GLU A 479 -19.21 -39.54 -17.35
C GLU A 479 -19.30 -38.69 -16.07
N CYS A 480 -18.48 -37.64 -15.93
CA CYS A 480 -18.40 -36.81 -14.74
C CYS A 480 -19.76 -36.18 -14.37
N PRO A 481 -20.36 -36.51 -13.20
CA PRO A 481 -21.66 -35.95 -12.80
C PRO A 481 -21.56 -34.46 -12.43
N LYS A 482 -20.33 -33.97 -12.15
CA LYS A 482 -20.02 -32.58 -11.77
C LYS A 482 -19.55 -31.72 -12.95
N ASP A 483 -19.60 -32.22 -14.18
CA ASP A 483 -19.22 -31.41 -15.35
C ASP A 483 -20.30 -30.35 -15.64
N PRO A 484 -19.95 -29.06 -15.78
CA PRO A 484 -20.91 -28.01 -16.09
C PRO A 484 -21.41 -28.04 -17.54
N ASN A 485 -20.76 -28.78 -18.43
CA ASN A 485 -21.14 -28.85 -19.85
C ASN A 485 -22.23 -29.91 -20.07
N ALA A 486 -23.07 -29.69 -21.08
CA ALA A 486 -24.04 -30.67 -21.55
C ALA A 486 -23.37 -31.72 -22.45
N ARG A 487 -23.75 -33.00 -22.30
CA ARG A 487 -23.19 -34.12 -23.07
C ARG A 487 -23.92 -34.31 -24.41
N SER A 488 -23.16 -34.53 -25.48
CA SER A 488 -23.66 -34.66 -26.86
C SER A 488 -24.41 -35.95 -27.20
N HIS A 489 -24.58 -36.87 -26.23
CA HIS A 489 -25.11 -38.24 -26.45
C HIS A 489 -26.13 -38.68 -25.40
N PHE A 490 -26.69 -37.74 -24.62
CA PHE A 490 -27.71 -38.00 -23.59
C PHE A 490 -28.99 -37.24 -23.91
N ASP A 491 -30.11 -37.63 -23.29
CA ASP A 491 -31.38 -36.89 -23.41
C ASP A 491 -31.20 -35.46 -22.85
N PRO A 492 -31.51 -34.40 -23.63
CA PRO A 492 -31.48 -33.03 -23.14
C PRO A 492 -32.29 -32.78 -21.85
N ALA A 493 -33.36 -33.54 -21.60
CA ALA A 493 -34.16 -33.43 -20.39
C ALA A 493 -33.40 -33.93 -19.14
N GLU A 494 -32.70 -35.06 -19.25
CA GLU A 494 -31.89 -35.63 -18.14
C GLU A 494 -30.60 -34.83 -17.91
N GLU A 495 -29.98 -34.32 -18.97
CA GLU A 495 -28.82 -33.43 -18.83
C GLU A 495 -29.19 -32.08 -18.20
N LEU A 496 -30.36 -31.52 -18.50
CA LEU A 496 -30.85 -30.30 -17.85
C LEU A 496 -31.08 -30.50 -16.35
N THR A 497 -31.69 -31.61 -15.92
CA THR A 497 -31.88 -31.88 -14.48
C THR A 497 -30.55 -32.12 -13.77
N ARG A 498 -29.61 -32.86 -14.38
CA ARG A 498 -28.23 -33.02 -13.87
C ARG A 498 -27.51 -31.68 -13.68
N ILE A 499 -27.58 -30.80 -14.67
CA ILE A 499 -26.95 -29.46 -14.60
C ILE A 499 -27.63 -28.59 -13.53
N GLU A 500 -28.96 -28.66 -13.40
CA GLU A 500 -29.67 -27.98 -12.32
C GLU A 500 -29.25 -28.47 -10.92
N GLU A 501 -29.15 -29.78 -10.71
CA GLU A 501 -28.70 -30.33 -9.42
C GLU A 501 -27.26 -29.93 -9.08
N TYR A 502 -26.37 -29.92 -10.07
CA TYR A 502 -25.01 -29.40 -9.90
C TYR A 502 -25.02 -27.92 -9.49
N VAL A 503 -25.85 -27.08 -10.14
CA VAL A 503 -26.00 -25.66 -9.78
C VAL A 503 -26.62 -25.46 -8.40
N LYS A 504 -27.64 -26.25 -8.03
CA LYS A 504 -28.29 -26.23 -6.69
C LYS A 504 -27.27 -26.60 -5.60
N ASN A 505 -26.51 -27.68 -5.79
CA ASN A 505 -25.47 -28.10 -4.84
C ASN A 505 -24.30 -27.11 -4.75
N ARG A 506 -23.86 -26.52 -5.87
CA ARG A 506 -22.82 -25.47 -5.88
C ARG A 506 -23.26 -24.20 -5.15
N LYS A 507 -24.54 -23.80 -5.28
CA LYS A 507 -25.12 -22.70 -4.50
C LYS A 507 -25.09 -23.00 -3.00
N LYS A 508 -25.43 -24.23 -2.59
CA LYS A 508 -25.39 -24.65 -1.17
C LYS A 508 -23.98 -24.54 -0.58
N MET A 509 -22.96 -25.13 -1.23
CA MET A 509 -21.57 -25.03 -0.77
C MET A 509 -21.03 -23.58 -0.70
N ASN A 510 -21.48 -22.69 -1.59
CA ASN A 510 -21.13 -21.27 -1.53
C ASN A 510 -21.78 -20.56 -0.32
N ILE A 511 -23.01 -20.92 0.05
CA ILE A 511 -23.68 -20.40 1.27
C ILE A 511 -22.94 -20.89 2.52
N ASP A 512 -22.58 -22.17 2.59
CA ASP A 512 -21.82 -22.74 3.70
C ASP A 512 -20.44 -22.06 3.84
N SER A 513 -19.76 -21.80 2.71
CA SER A 513 -18.51 -21.03 2.68
C SER A 513 -18.68 -19.58 3.15
N TYR A 514 -19.78 -18.93 2.80
CA TYR A 514 -20.10 -17.57 3.25
C TYR A 514 -20.36 -17.52 4.75
N LEU A 515 -21.19 -18.43 5.28
CA LEU A 515 -21.46 -18.56 6.72
C LEU A 515 -20.19 -18.83 7.52
N LEU A 516 -19.30 -19.68 7.01
CA LEU A 516 -18.01 -19.95 7.64
C LEU A 516 -17.11 -18.69 7.69
N LYS A 517 -17.03 -17.94 6.58
CA LYS A 517 -16.32 -16.64 6.53
C LYS A 517 -16.92 -15.62 7.50
N GLN A 518 -18.24 -15.54 7.59
CA GLN A 518 -18.95 -14.65 8.52
C GLN A 518 -18.65 -15.02 9.99
N LYS A 519 -18.56 -16.32 10.30
CA LYS A 519 -18.18 -16.82 11.63
C LYS A 519 -16.74 -16.42 12.00
N PHE A 520 -15.78 -16.56 11.07
CA PHE A 520 -14.41 -16.07 11.27
C PHE A 520 -14.33 -14.55 11.45
N PHE A 521 -15.08 -13.78 10.65
CA PHE A 521 -15.12 -12.32 10.76
C PHE A 521 -15.68 -11.85 12.12
N ASN A 522 -16.73 -12.50 12.62
CA ASN A 522 -17.26 -12.24 13.95
C ASN A 522 -16.26 -12.59 15.07
N MET A 523 -15.47 -13.68 14.93
CA MET A 523 -14.39 -14.00 15.87
C MET A 523 -13.27 -12.94 15.86
N ALA A 524 -12.92 -12.39 14.69
CA ALA A 524 -11.95 -11.30 14.58
C ALA A 524 -12.45 -10.03 15.27
N ILE A 525 -13.70 -9.62 15.02
CA ILE A 525 -14.34 -8.48 15.71
C ILE A 525 -14.38 -8.69 17.23
N HIS A 526 -14.68 -9.90 17.71
CA HIS A 526 -14.68 -10.20 19.15
C HIS A 526 -13.28 -10.07 19.78
N ARG A 527 -12.22 -10.46 19.07
CA ARG A 527 -10.83 -10.24 19.52
C ARG A 527 -10.48 -8.76 19.62
N ILE A 528 -10.81 -7.98 18.59
CA ILE A 528 -10.60 -6.51 18.55
C ILE A 528 -11.37 -5.80 19.66
N LYS A 529 -12.62 -6.21 19.92
CA LYS A 529 -13.40 -5.67 21.06
C LYS A 529 -12.72 -5.99 22.39
N LYS A 530 -12.21 -7.21 22.60
CA LYS A 530 -11.55 -7.61 23.85
C LYS A 530 -10.25 -6.81 24.09
N THR A 531 -9.43 -6.56 23.07
CA THR A 531 -8.24 -5.71 23.22
C THR A 531 -8.60 -4.26 23.52
N ASN A 532 -9.63 -3.72 22.84
CA ASN A 532 -10.09 -2.35 23.11
C ASN A 532 -10.67 -2.18 24.53
N THR A 533 -11.30 -3.20 25.12
CA THR A 533 -11.77 -3.13 26.51
C THR A 533 -10.65 -3.17 27.54
N MET A 534 -9.49 -3.79 27.23
CA MET A 534 -8.35 -3.78 28.15
C MET A 534 -7.66 -2.41 28.12
N ILE A 535 -7.32 -1.90 26.92
CA ILE A 535 -6.74 -0.56 26.72
C ILE A 535 -7.61 0.55 27.37
N ARG A 536 -8.93 0.39 27.38
CA ARG A 536 -9.84 1.36 28.02
C ARG A 536 -9.86 1.26 29.54
N GLY A 537 -9.69 0.06 30.09
CA GLY A 537 -9.58 -0.15 31.53
C GLY A 537 -8.31 0.47 32.11
N ASP A 538 -7.18 0.29 31.42
CA ASP A 538 -5.88 0.87 31.82
C ASP A 538 -5.97 2.42 31.86
N VAL A 539 -6.52 3.03 30.80
CA VAL A 539 -6.72 4.49 30.71
C VAL A 539 -7.77 5.04 31.71
N GLU A 540 -8.75 4.24 32.13
CA GLU A 540 -9.69 4.63 33.20
C GLU A 540 -9.09 4.43 34.61
N TYR A 541 -8.06 3.59 34.77
CA TYR A 541 -7.31 3.42 36.02
C TYR A 541 -6.35 4.60 36.27
N ASP A 542 -5.54 4.99 35.28
CA ASP A 542 -4.67 6.19 35.35
C ASP A 542 -5.52 7.43 35.68
N ARG A 543 -6.66 7.61 35.00
CA ARG A 543 -7.61 8.72 35.25
C ARG A 543 -8.25 8.72 36.64
N MET A 544 -8.11 7.68 37.44
CA MET A 544 -8.53 7.67 38.84
C MET A 544 -7.37 7.87 39.83
N GLN A 545 -6.11 7.67 39.43
CA GLN A 545 -4.96 8.08 40.25
C GLN A 545 -4.69 9.59 40.14
N ASN A 546 -4.63 10.13 38.91
CA ASN A 546 -4.35 11.56 38.66
C ASN A 546 -5.47 12.54 39.10
N LYS A 547 -6.49 12.09 39.84
CA LYS A 547 -7.55 12.96 40.39
C LYS A 547 -7.19 13.64 41.72
N ASN A 548 -6.11 13.19 42.37
CA ASN A 548 -5.72 13.66 43.70
C ASN A 548 -4.37 14.42 43.73
N GLU A 549 -3.71 14.60 42.59
CA GLU A 549 -2.30 15.05 42.53
C GLU A 549 -2.10 16.57 42.71
N PHE A 550 -3.17 17.36 42.70
CA PHE A 550 -3.13 18.82 42.87
C PHE A 550 -4.02 19.28 44.05
N PRO A 551 -3.61 19.01 45.31
CA PRO A 551 -4.33 19.45 46.50
C PRO A 551 -4.33 20.98 46.64
N ASP A 552 -3.26 21.62 46.19
CA ASP A 552 -3.06 23.06 46.02
C ASP A 552 -4.12 23.70 45.10
N ILE A 553 -4.41 23.10 43.95
CA ILE A 553 -5.47 23.59 43.05
C ILE A 553 -6.86 23.42 43.69
N GLN A 554 -7.07 22.41 44.53
CA GLN A 554 -8.32 22.26 45.30
C GLN A 554 -8.39 23.22 46.51
N GLU A 555 -7.26 23.67 47.05
CA GLU A 555 -7.16 24.73 48.05
C GLU A 555 -7.51 26.09 47.43
N TYR A 556 -6.82 26.46 46.35
CA TYR A 556 -7.08 27.69 45.60
C TYR A 556 -8.55 27.80 45.13
N LYS A 557 -9.17 26.67 44.74
CA LYS A 557 -10.59 26.63 44.38
C LYS A 557 -11.53 26.82 45.57
N ARG A 558 -11.14 26.40 46.78
CA ARG A 558 -11.92 26.65 48.01
C ARG A 558 -11.78 28.10 48.45
N GLU A 559 -10.57 28.67 48.40
CA GLU A 559 -10.32 30.09 48.67
C GLU A 559 -11.11 31.00 47.70
N PHE A 560 -11.12 30.68 46.40
CA PHE A 560 -11.89 31.43 45.41
C PHE A 560 -13.41 31.37 45.62
N ILE A 561 -13.94 30.23 46.09
CA ILE A 561 -15.36 30.12 46.46
C ILE A 561 -15.64 30.91 47.76
N HIS A 562 -14.69 30.92 48.70
CA HIS A 562 -14.82 31.65 49.96
C HIS A 562 -14.84 33.17 49.74
N SER A 563 -13.94 33.70 48.91
CA SER A 563 -13.89 35.15 48.61
C SER A 563 -15.08 35.63 47.79
N GLN A 564 -15.63 34.80 46.88
CA GLN A 564 -16.92 35.09 46.25
C GLN A 564 -18.09 35.08 47.26
N SER A 565 -18.04 34.21 48.28
CA SER A 565 -19.04 34.21 49.35
C SER A 565 -18.95 35.46 50.22
N GLU A 566 -17.75 35.95 50.51
CA GLU A 566 -17.53 37.18 51.29
C GLU A 566 -18.00 38.42 50.51
N LEU A 567 -17.63 38.55 49.22
CA LEU A 567 -18.12 39.64 48.36
C LEU A 567 -19.65 39.67 48.23
N LEU A 568 -20.30 38.50 48.17
CA LEU A 568 -21.77 38.43 48.18
C LEU A 568 -22.37 38.79 49.55
N GLN A 569 -21.68 38.47 50.64
CA GLN A 569 -22.09 38.82 52.00
C GLN A 569 -21.95 40.33 52.25
N GLU A 570 -20.89 40.97 51.76
CA GLU A 570 -20.70 42.43 51.81
C GLU A 570 -21.77 43.16 50.98
N LEU A 571 -22.05 42.69 49.75
CA LEU A 571 -23.14 43.20 48.92
C LEU A 571 -24.50 43.10 49.62
N LEU A 572 -24.79 41.97 50.27
CA LEU A 572 -26.03 41.77 51.05
C LEU A 572 -26.10 42.60 52.33
N ASN A 573 -24.96 43.01 52.90
CA ASN A 573 -24.90 43.91 54.06
C ASN A 573 -24.94 45.40 53.64
N SER A 574 -24.85 45.70 52.34
CA SER A 574 -24.89 47.06 51.78
C SER A 574 -26.28 47.48 51.24
N LEU A 575 -27.29 46.61 51.40
CA LEU A 575 -28.67 46.75 50.94
C LEU A 575 -29.66 46.81 52.12
#